data_AF-A0A2A7WTU0-F1
#
_entry.id   AF-A0A2A7WTU0-F1
#
_cell.length_a   1.000
_cell.length_b   1.000
_cell.length_c   1.000
_cell.angle_alpha   90.00
_cell.angle_beta   90.00
_cell.angle_gamma   90.00
#
_symmetry.space_group_name_H-M   'P 1'
#
loop_
_entity.id
_entity.type
_entity.pdbx_description
1 polymer ?
#
loop_
_entity_poly.entity_id
_entity_poly.type
_entity_poly.pdbx_seq_one_letter_code
_entity_poly.pdbx_strand_id
1 'polypeptide(L)'
;MKFETKHLIRWGIPGWVFIFWLFYEMLFLKGINPLDTKMADLKTGLTLLISLTAIGVPIGYLLHQMYFGYVWVSNKNKNYVKIARKVGKKFPRPNGWGQNKNQDYFHFEYVWHQVLIKQNAETRAYLEARYRHLLGNIHGLGALFVSSLLSLLMSVAIIFTHLQTFPDNIFFWIGLVFQIAIYLSAVFNYGYYSDNLRAFQIKMLQTYL
;
A
#
# COMPACT_ATOMS: atom_id res chain seq x y z
N MET A 1 -9.60 17.67 15.04
CA MET A 1 -8.40 16.81 14.80
C MET A 1 -7.71 17.35 13.55
N LYS A 2 -6.43 17.76 13.61
CA LYS A 2 -5.73 18.31 12.43
C LYS A 2 -5.38 17.15 11.48
N PHE A 3 -5.79 17.26 10.22
CA PHE A 3 -5.48 16.25 9.21
C PHE A 3 -3.98 16.32 8.86
N GLU A 4 -3.21 15.33 9.30
CA GLU A 4 -1.77 15.28 9.01
C GLU A 4 -1.51 14.71 7.62
N THR A 5 -0.48 15.21 6.94
CA THR A 5 -0.08 14.80 5.58
C THR A 5 0.11 13.28 5.42
N LYS A 6 0.48 12.57 6.49
CA LYS A 6 0.60 11.11 6.50
C LYS A 6 -0.72 10.39 6.16
N HIS A 7 -1.86 10.98 6.53
CA HIS A 7 -3.19 10.43 6.21
C HIS A 7 -3.55 10.68 4.74
N LEU A 8 -3.13 11.81 4.16
CA LEU A 8 -3.30 12.07 2.74
C LEU A 8 -2.56 11.05 1.88
N ILE A 9 -1.32 10.75 2.24
CA ILE A 9 -0.49 9.80 1.49
C ILE A 9 -1.04 8.38 1.59
N ARG A 10 -1.52 7.98 2.78
CA ARG A 10 -2.02 6.60 3.01
C ARG A 10 -3.46 6.38 2.55
N TRP A 11 -4.29 7.42 2.54
CA TRP A 11 -5.73 7.30 2.26
C TRP A 11 -6.15 8.10 1.03
N GLY A 12 -5.66 9.32 0.83
CA GLY A 12 -6.01 10.14 -0.33
C GLY A 12 -5.46 9.57 -1.64
N ILE A 13 -4.14 9.43 -1.74
CA ILE A 13 -3.48 9.01 -3.00
C ILE A 13 -4.04 7.68 -3.54
N PRO A 14 -4.17 6.60 -2.75
CA PRO A 14 -4.73 5.35 -3.26
C PRO A 14 -6.16 5.50 -3.78
N GLY A 15 -7.01 6.26 -3.10
CA GLY A 15 -8.39 6.47 -3.55
C GLY A 15 -8.48 7.35 -4.79
N TRP A 16 -7.63 8.37 -4.90
CA TRP A 16 -7.56 9.21 -6.11
C TRP A 16 -7.07 8.44 -7.32
N VAL A 17 -6.06 7.58 -7.15
CA VAL A 17 -5.58 6.69 -8.22
C VAL A 17 -6.71 5.78 -8.69
N PHE A 18 -7.47 5.20 -7.76
CA PHE A 18 -8.60 4.33 -8.09
C PHE A 18 -9.68 5.08 -8.87
N ILE A 19 -10.13 6.23 -8.36
CA ILE A 19 -11.13 7.08 -8.99
C ILE A 19 -10.67 7.56 -10.37
N PHE A 20 -9.41 7.97 -10.49
CA PHE A 20 -8.83 8.44 -11.74
C PHE A 20 -8.93 7.35 -12.80
N TRP A 21 -8.54 6.12 -12.48
CA TRP A 21 -8.63 5.01 -13.42
C TRP A 21 -10.06 4.64 -13.79
N LEU A 22 -10.99 4.63 -12.82
CA LEU A 22 -12.41 4.43 -13.12
C LEU A 22 -12.96 5.50 -14.06
N PHE A 23 -12.64 6.77 -13.79
CA PHE A 23 -13.07 7.87 -14.63
C PHE A 23 -12.45 7.78 -16.03
N TYR A 24 -11.16 7.48 -16.10
CA TYR A 24 -10.43 7.26 -17.34
C TYR A 24 -11.10 6.16 -18.18
N GLU A 25 -11.35 4.99 -17.60
CA GLU A 25 -12.04 3.86 -18.23
C GLU A 25 -13.46 4.23 -18.71
N MET A 26 -14.22 4.99 -17.92
CA MET A 26 -15.55 5.47 -18.30
C MET A 26 -15.53 6.38 -19.52
N LEU A 27 -14.50 7.22 -19.70
CA LEU A 27 -14.38 8.07 -20.88
C LEU A 27 -14.20 7.22 -22.15
N PHE A 28 -13.43 6.13 -22.07
CA PHE A 28 -13.26 5.19 -23.19
C PHE A 28 -14.54 4.44 -23.53
N LEU A 29 -15.28 3.97 -22.53
CA LEU A 29 -16.56 3.30 -22.76
C LEU A 29 -17.57 4.21 -23.47
N LYS A 30 -17.46 5.54 -23.28
CA LYS A 30 -18.29 6.52 -23.99
C LYS A 30 -17.73 6.96 -25.35
N GLY A 31 -16.61 6.41 -25.78
CA GLY A 31 -15.95 6.77 -27.05
C GLY A 31 -15.47 8.22 -27.10
N ILE A 32 -15.25 8.86 -25.95
CA ILE A 32 -14.81 10.25 -25.90
C ILE A 32 -13.31 10.29 -26.24
N ASN A 33 -12.96 10.89 -27.38
CA ASN A 33 -11.57 11.18 -27.71
C ASN A 33 -11.12 12.45 -26.96
N PRO A 34 -10.17 12.37 -26.02
CA PRO A 34 -9.71 13.53 -25.26
C PRO A 34 -9.09 14.63 -26.12
N LEU A 35 -8.61 14.32 -27.33
CA LEU A 35 -8.04 15.32 -28.25
C LEU A 35 -9.10 16.10 -29.03
N ASP A 36 -10.28 15.49 -29.26
CA ASP A 36 -11.38 16.12 -30.01
C ASP A 36 -12.41 16.78 -29.07
N THR A 37 -12.19 16.68 -27.76
CA THR A 37 -13.12 17.15 -26.73
C THR A 37 -13.09 18.69 -26.65
N LYS A 38 -14.27 19.32 -26.62
CA LYS A 38 -14.36 20.78 -26.48
C LYS A 38 -13.80 21.23 -25.13
N MET A 39 -13.21 22.42 -25.10
CA MET A 39 -12.66 23.01 -23.88
C MET A 39 -13.67 23.13 -22.73
N ALA A 40 -14.96 23.30 -23.05
CA ALA A 40 -16.04 23.32 -22.06
C ALA A 40 -16.24 21.95 -21.38
N ASP A 41 -16.18 20.87 -22.15
CA ASP A 41 -16.33 19.50 -21.64
C ASP A 41 -15.11 19.08 -20.81
N LEU A 42 -13.92 19.53 -21.20
CA LEU A 42 -12.69 19.37 -20.40
C LEU A 42 -12.81 20.06 -19.04
N LYS A 43 -13.36 21.28 -18.98
CA LYS A 43 -13.60 21.98 -17.71
C LYS A 43 -14.56 21.20 -16.81
N THR A 44 -15.68 20.73 -17.36
CA THR A 44 -16.65 19.94 -16.59
C THR A 44 -16.04 18.64 -16.08
N GLY A 45 -15.25 17.93 -16.90
CA GLY A 45 -14.54 16.72 -16.50
C GLY A 45 -13.52 16.97 -15.39
N LEU A 46 -12.76 18.06 -15.48
CA LEU A 46 -11.80 18.45 -14.44
C LEU A 46 -12.51 18.85 -13.13
N THR A 47 -13.61 19.60 -13.21
CA THR A 47 -14.42 19.94 -12.03
C THR A 47 -15.00 18.69 -11.37
N LEU A 48 -15.42 17.70 -12.16
CA LEU A 48 -15.89 16.41 -11.63
C LEU A 48 -14.76 15.66 -10.93
N LEU A 49 -13.57 15.56 -11.53
CA LEU A 49 -12.40 14.93 -10.91
C LEU A 49 -12.01 15.60 -9.58
N ILE A 50 -11.99 16.94 -9.54
CA ILE A 50 -11.73 17.72 -8.31
C ILE A 50 -12.83 17.50 -7.26
N SER A 51 -14.07 17.33 -7.70
CA SER A 51 -15.18 17.03 -6.77
C SER A 51 -15.03 15.61 -6.19
N LEU A 52 -14.57 14.65 -7.00
CA LEU A 52 -14.32 13.28 -6.60
C LEU A 52 -13.07 13.12 -5.70
N THR A 53 -12.12 14.07 -5.71
CA THR A 53 -10.97 14.04 -4.77
C THR A 53 -11.40 14.03 -3.30
N ALA A 54 -12.53 14.66 -2.94
CA ALA A 54 -13.06 14.60 -1.58
C ALA A 54 -13.49 13.17 -1.18
N ILE A 55 -14.12 12.44 -2.11
CA ILE A 55 -14.59 11.06 -1.92
C ILE A 55 -13.42 10.06 -1.96
N GLY A 56 -12.33 10.41 -2.64
CA GLY A 56 -11.14 9.57 -2.71
C GLY A 56 -10.51 9.26 -1.36
N VAL A 57 -10.55 10.20 -0.40
CA VAL A 57 -9.97 9.95 0.93
C VAL A 57 -10.71 8.82 1.68
N PRO A 58 -12.05 8.84 1.82
CA PRO A 58 -12.80 7.70 2.35
C PRO A 58 -12.57 6.38 1.59
N ILE A 59 -12.57 6.42 0.25
CA ILE A 59 -12.35 5.21 -0.56
C ILE A 59 -10.96 4.63 -0.28
N GLY A 60 -9.91 5.44 -0.34
CA GLY A 60 -8.57 4.94 -0.10
C GLY A 60 -8.33 4.52 1.35
N TYR A 61 -9.07 5.07 2.33
CA TYR A 61 -9.10 4.50 3.68
C TYR A 61 -9.64 3.06 3.69
N LEU A 62 -10.75 2.79 3.00
CA LEU A 62 -11.29 1.43 2.88
C LEU A 62 -10.30 0.49 2.19
N LEU A 63 -9.67 0.94 1.10
CA LEU A 63 -8.63 0.17 0.41
C LEU A 63 -7.43 -0.13 1.31
N HIS A 64 -7.02 0.84 2.12
CA HIS A 64 -6.00 0.63 3.14
C HIS A 64 -6.43 -0.40 4.19
N GLN A 65 -7.70 -0.39 4.63
CA GLN A 65 -8.22 -1.40 5.56
C GLN A 65 -8.25 -2.80 4.93
N MET A 66 -8.64 -2.92 3.66
CA MET A 66 -8.58 -4.19 2.92
C MET A 66 -7.15 -4.74 2.86
N TYR A 67 -6.19 -3.89 2.49
CA TYR A 67 -4.78 -4.23 2.52
C TYR A 67 -4.33 -4.70 3.91
N PHE A 68 -4.66 -3.94 4.95
CA PHE A 68 -4.27 -4.25 6.32
C PHE A 68 -4.85 -5.58 6.79
N GLY A 69 -6.14 -5.83 6.55
CA GLY A 69 -6.81 -7.09 6.89
C GLY A 69 -6.19 -8.30 6.18
N TYR A 70 -5.90 -8.17 4.88
CA TYR A 70 -5.32 -9.26 4.11
C TYR A 70 -3.85 -9.53 4.50
N VAL A 71 -3.01 -8.50 4.45
CA VAL A 71 -1.56 -8.68 4.59
C VAL A 71 -1.11 -8.77 6.04
N TRP A 72 -1.67 -7.95 6.93
CA TRP A 72 -1.21 -7.85 8.31
C TRP A 72 -2.05 -8.69 9.27
N VAL A 73 -3.35 -8.84 9.04
CA VAL A 73 -4.17 -9.68 9.92
C VAL A 73 -4.11 -11.15 9.50
N SER A 74 -4.21 -11.45 8.20
CA SER A 74 -4.30 -12.84 7.72
C SER A 74 -2.93 -13.48 7.42
N ASN A 75 -1.93 -12.70 7.00
CA ASN A 75 -0.60 -13.20 6.61
C ASN A 75 0.51 -12.89 7.63
N LYS A 76 0.18 -12.83 8.93
CA LYS A 76 1.11 -12.57 10.05
C LYS A 76 2.35 -13.47 10.02
N ASN A 77 2.15 -14.71 9.61
CA ASN A 77 3.02 -15.85 9.91
C ASN A 77 4.43 -15.82 9.27
N LYS A 78 4.63 -15.08 8.17
CA LYS A 78 5.86 -15.23 7.36
C LYS A 78 7.04 -14.37 7.80
N ASN A 79 6.80 -13.23 8.46
CA ASN A 79 7.85 -12.24 8.69
C ASN A 79 8.57 -12.40 10.04
N TYR A 80 7.82 -12.49 11.15
CA TYR A 80 8.43 -12.55 12.48
C TYR A 80 9.21 -13.84 12.74
N VAL A 81 8.74 -15.00 12.23
CA VAL A 81 9.45 -16.28 12.37
C VAL A 81 10.83 -16.21 11.72
N LYS A 82 10.93 -15.59 10.54
CA LYS A 82 12.21 -15.40 9.84
C LYS A 82 13.14 -14.46 10.61
N ILE A 83 12.60 -13.42 11.25
CA ILE A 83 13.38 -12.49 12.08
C ILE A 83 13.90 -13.23 13.32
N ALA A 84 13.02 -13.84 14.11
CA ALA A 84 13.39 -14.57 15.32
C ALA A 84 14.42 -15.68 15.03
N ARG A 85 14.29 -16.38 13.89
CA ARG A 85 15.29 -17.37 13.45
C ARG A 85 16.65 -16.73 13.18
N LYS A 86 16.71 -15.59 12.47
CA LYS A 86 17.96 -14.87 12.17
C LYS A 86 18.60 -14.23 13.40
N VAL A 87 17.80 -13.78 14.37
CA VAL A 87 18.31 -13.32 15.67
C VAL A 87 18.89 -14.49 16.49
N GLY A 88 18.40 -15.70 16.26
CA GLY A 88 19.00 -16.92 16.79
C GLY A 88 18.75 -17.10 18.28
N LYS A 89 19.78 -17.50 19.04
CA LYS A 89 19.67 -17.85 20.47
C LYS A 89 19.35 -16.65 21.37
N LYS A 90 19.70 -15.43 20.95
CA LYS A 90 19.41 -14.19 21.68
C LYS A 90 17.92 -13.88 21.80
N PHE A 91 17.11 -14.36 20.85
CA PHE A 91 15.68 -14.08 20.86
C PHE A 91 14.98 -14.90 21.96
N PRO A 92 14.32 -14.27 22.95
CA PRO A 92 13.66 -14.98 24.04
C PRO A 92 12.39 -15.63 23.50
N ARG A 93 12.39 -16.97 23.40
CA ARG A 93 11.24 -17.75 22.93
C ARG A 93 10.43 -18.23 24.14
N PRO A 94 9.12 -17.98 24.20
CA PRO A 94 8.26 -18.51 25.24
C PRO A 94 8.07 -20.02 25.07
N ASN A 95 7.60 -20.69 26.13
CA ASN A 95 7.18 -22.08 26.06
C ASN A 95 6.07 -22.23 25.00
N GLY A 96 6.21 -23.21 24.11
CA GLY A 96 5.27 -23.41 23.01
C GLY A 96 5.49 -22.51 21.78
N TRP A 97 6.63 -21.81 21.69
CA TRP A 97 6.98 -21.02 20.49
C TRP A 97 6.87 -21.86 19.21
N GLY A 98 6.16 -21.33 18.22
CA GLY A 98 5.89 -22.00 16.94
C GLY A 98 4.60 -22.82 16.92
N GLN A 99 3.94 -23.05 18.05
CA GLN A 99 2.65 -23.76 18.12
C GLN A 99 1.48 -22.83 17.78
N ASN A 100 1.49 -21.59 18.30
CA ASN A 100 0.45 -20.60 18.05
C ASN A 100 1.01 -19.33 17.42
N LYS A 101 0.77 -19.18 16.12
CA LYS A 101 1.28 -18.08 15.30
C LYS A 101 0.84 -16.69 15.78
N ASN A 102 -0.38 -16.57 16.29
CA ASN A 102 -0.88 -15.30 16.81
C ASN A 102 -0.14 -14.92 18.10
N GLN A 103 0.03 -15.87 19.01
CA GLN A 103 0.79 -15.63 20.25
C GLN A 103 2.26 -15.33 19.95
N ASP A 104 2.88 -16.07 19.03
CA ASP A 104 4.26 -15.83 18.60
C ASP A 104 4.45 -14.43 18.00
N TYR A 105 3.48 -13.96 17.19
CA TYR A 105 3.49 -12.62 16.63
C TYR A 105 3.44 -11.53 17.71
N PHE A 106 2.48 -11.63 18.64
CA PHE A 106 2.36 -10.64 19.71
C PHE A 106 3.53 -10.68 20.69
N HIS A 107 4.10 -11.86 20.93
CA HIS A 107 5.34 -11.99 21.70
C HIS A 107 6.51 -11.31 20.98
N PHE A 108 6.63 -11.46 19.66
CA PHE A 108 7.62 -10.74 18.88
C PHE A 108 7.47 -9.21 19.00
N GLU A 109 6.25 -8.69 18.86
CA GLU A 109 5.96 -7.25 19.05
C GLU A 109 6.32 -6.78 20.47
N TYR A 110 6.03 -7.60 21.49
CA TYR A 110 6.43 -7.33 22.87
C TYR A 110 7.96 -7.24 23.02
N VAL A 111 8.71 -8.22 22.49
CA VAL A 111 10.19 -8.21 22.55
C VAL A 111 10.77 -6.99 21.82
N TRP A 112 10.22 -6.66 20.65
CA TRP A 112 10.58 -5.45 19.91
C TRP A 112 10.38 -4.19 20.76
N HIS A 113 9.22 -4.07 21.41
CA HIS A 113 8.92 -2.94 22.28
C HIS A 113 9.84 -2.86 23.50
N GLN A 114 10.16 -4.00 24.12
CA GLN A 114 11.11 -4.06 25.24
C GLN A 114 12.51 -3.58 24.86
N VAL A 115 12.97 -3.92 23.66
CA VAL A 115 14.26 -3.41 23.15
C VAL A 115 14.24 -1.89 23.06
N LEU A 116 13.15 -1.29 22.58
CA LEU A 116 13.02 0.17 22.46
C LEU A 116 13.00 0.88 23.81
N ILE A 117 12.27 0.37 24.80
CA ILE A 117 12.14 0.99 26.13
C ILE A 117 13.49 1.06 26.85
N LYS A 118 14.35 0.05 26.66
CA LYS A 118 15.66 -0.03 27.31
C LYS A 118 16.71 0.93 26.73
N GLN A 119 16.41 1.61 25.62
CA GLN A 119 17.34 2.56 25.02
C GLN A 119 17.26 3.93 25.70
N ASN A 120 18.36 4.69 25.64
CA ASN A 120 18.36 6.09 26.01
C ASN A 120 17.42 6.91 25.09
N ALA A 121 17.05 8.11 25.52
CA ALA A 121 16.04 8.93 24.85
C ALA A 121 16.37 9.21 23.37
N GLU A 122 17.62 9.54 23.06
CA GLU A 122 18.07 9.87 21.71
C GLU A 122 18.04 8.65 20.78
N THR A 123 18.61 7.53 21.24
CA THR A 123 18.63 6.27 20.47
C THR A 123 17.20 5.78 20.24
N ARG A 124 16.36 5.78 21.28
CA ARG A 124 14.96 5.39 21.18
C ARG A 124 14.21 6.24 20.15
N ALA A 125 14.38 7.56 20.20
CA ALA A 125 13.73 8.47 19.26
C ALA A 125 14.14 8.18 17.81
N TYR A 126 15.43 7.94 17.54
CA TYR A 126 15.90 7.54 16.22
C TYR A 126 15.28 6.22 15.76
N LEU A 127 15.30 5.19 16.62
CA LEU A 127 14.77 3.87 16.27
C LEU A 127 13.27 3.91 15.99
N GLU A 128 12.50 4.61 16.81
CA GLU A 128 11.07 4.82 16.61
C GLU A 128 10.76 5.60 15.33
N ALA A 129 11.51 6.67 15.06
CA ALA A 129 11.35 7.45 13.84
C ALA A 129 11.62 6.60 12.60
N ARG A 130 12.72 5.83 12.61
CA ARG A 130 13.08 4.94 11.50
C ARG A 130 12.05 3.83 11.30
N TYR A 131 11.63 3.17 12.37
CA TYR A 131 10.61 2.12 12.34
C TYR A 131 9.28 2.65 11.77
N ARG A 132 8.83 3.80 12.27
CA ARG A 132 7.59 4.47 11.82
C ARG A 132 7.67 4.90 10.36
N HIS A 133 8.81 5.38 9.90
CA HIS A 133 9.03 5.75 8.50
C HIS A 133 8.88 4.53 7.59
N LEU A 134 9.57 3.42 7.91
CA LEU A 134 9.52 2.19 7.12
C LEU A 134 8.11 1.59 7.09
N LEU A 135 7.46 1.43 8.24
CA LEU A 135 6.07 0.98 8.32
C LEU A 135 5.13 1.91 7.57
N GLY A 136 5.32 3.22 7.71
CA GLY A 136 4.47 4.20 7.05
C GLY A 136 4.49 4.08 5.54
N ASN A 137 5.66 3.86 4.95
CA ASN A 137 5.81 3.62 3.52
C ASN A 137 5.20 2.28 3.11
N ILE A 138 5.44 1.21 3.88
CA ILE A 138 4.84 -0.11 3.62
C ILE A 138 3.30 -0.04 3.60
N HIS A 139 2.69 0.67 4.56
CA HIS A 139 1.24 0.84 4.60
C HIS A 139 0.70 1.71 3.46
N GLY A 140 1.39 2.80 3.11
CA GLY A 140 1.01 3.65 1.98
C GLY A 140 1.09 2.91 0.65
N LEU A 141 2.20 2.20 0.41
CA LEU A 141 2.41 1.38 -0.79
C LEU A 141 1.46 0.19 -0.85
N GLY A 142 1.13 -0.42 0.30
CA GLY A 142 0.15 -1.49 0.39
C GLY A 142 -1.26 -1.05 -0.01
N ALA A 143 -1.68 0.14 0.41
CA ALA A 143 -2.96 0.71 -0.03
C ALA A 143 -2.94 1.05 -1.53
N LEU A 144 -1.84 1.61 -2.03
CA LEU A 144 -1.67 1.89 -3.46
C LEU A 144 -1.67 0.59 -4.30
N PHE A 145 -1.06 -0.48 -3.79
CA PHE A 145 -1.08 -1.82 -4.39
C PHE A 145 -2.52 -2.32 -4.55
N VAL A 146 -3.34 -2.29 -3.49
CA VAL A 146 -4.74 -2.75 -3.57
C VAL A 146 -5.54 -1.87 -4.52
N SER A 147 -5.37 -0.55 -4.46
CA SER A 147 -6.01 0.39 -5.38
C SER A 147 -5.69 0.07 -6.84
N SER A 148 -4.41 0.00 -7.18
CA SER A 148 -3.96 -0.29 -8.55
C SER A 148 -4.33 -1.69 -9.03
N LEU A 149 -4.32 -2.69 -8.15
CA LEU A 149 -4.80 -4.04 -8.48
C LEU A 149 -6.29 -4.04 -8.83
N LEU A 150 -7.13 -3.38 -8.02
CA LEU A 150 -8.56 -3.30 -8.28
C LEU A 150 -8.86 -2.53 -9.57
N SER A 151 -8.14 -1.42 -9.81
CA SER A 151 -8.24 -0.72 -11.09
C SER A 151 -7.85 -1.64 -12.26
N LEU A 152 -6.76 -2.40 -12.16
CA LEU A 152 -6.35 -3.31 -13.24
C LEU A 152 -7.40 -4.40 -13.50
N LEU A 153 -8.00 -4.94 -12.43
CA LEU A 153 -9.08 -5.92 -12.56
C LEU A 153 -10.29 -5.33 -13.27
N MET A 154 -10.62 -4.05 -13.02
CA MET A 154 -11.67 -3.34 -13.74
C MET A 154 -11.33 -3.17 -15.22
N SER A 155 -10.11 -2.75 -15.56
CA SER A 155 -9.66 -2.63 -16.95
C SER A 155 -9.74 -3.96 -17.68
N VAL A 156 -9.34 -5.06 -17.03
CA VAL A 156 -9.45 -6.42 -17.57
C VAL A 156 -10.92 -6.81 -17.78
N ALA A 157 -11.80 -6.56 -16.81
CA ALA A 157 -13.23 -6.84 -16.94
C ALA A 157 -13.88 -6.04 -18.09
N ILE A 158 -13.45 -4.79 -18.28
CA ILE A 158 -13.87 -3.94 -19.37
C ILE A 158 -13.45 -4.53 -20.72
N ILE A 159 -12.16 -4.92 -20.87
CA ILE A 159 -11.66 -5.57 -22.09
C ILE A 159 -12.53 -6.76 -22.46
N PHE A 160 -12.81 -7.66 -21.51
CA PHE A 160 -13.62 -8.85 -21.76
C PHE A 160 -15.06 -8.55 -22.16
N THR A 161 -15.66 -7.46 -21.64
CA THR A 161 -17.05 -7.10 -21.92
C THR A 161 -17.25 -6.30 -23.21
N HIS A 162 -16.22 -5.61 -23.70
CA HIS A 162 -16.31 -4.82 -24.95
C HIS A 162 -15.13 -5.11 -25.91
N LEU A 163 -14.80 -6.39 -26.09
CA LEU A 163 -13.72 -6.90 -26.94
C LEU A 163 -13.67 -6.30 -28.36
N GLN A 164 -14.81 -5.93 -28.93
CA GLN A 164 -14.90 -5.38 -30.29
C GLN A 164 -14.46 -3.91 -30.40
N THR A 165 -14.41 -3.17 -29.27
CA THR A 165 -14.18 -1.71 -29.26
C THR A 165 -12.73 -1.34 -28.93
N PHE A 166 -11.98 -2.21 -28.24
CA PHE A 166 -10.65 -1.90 -27.70
C PHE A 166 -9.43 -2.12 -28.60
N PRO A 167 -9.42 -3.07 -29.56
CA PRO A 167 -8.20 -3.36 -30.32
C PRO A 167 -7.60 -2.11 -30.98
N ASP A 168 -8.46 -1.20 -31.45
CA ASP A 168 -8.03 -0.04 -32.23
C ASP A 168 -7.85 1.25 -31.40
N ASN A 169 -8.14 1.22 -30.08
CA ASN A 169 -8.04 2.41 -29.24
C ASN A 169 -6.65 2.54 -28.58
N ILE A 170 -5.73 3.22 -29.27
CA ILE A 170 -4.35 3.41 -28.80
C ILE A 170 -4.25 4.08 -27.41
N PHE A 171 -5.16 5.00 -27.10
CA PHE A 171 -5.14 5.71 -25.81
C PHE A 171 -5.43 4.77 -24.66
N PHE A 172 -6.40 3.86 -24.82
CA PHE A 172 -6.70 2.83 -23.82
C PHE A 172 -5.45 2.00 -23.48
N TRP A 173 -4.73 1.53 -24.51
CA TRP A 173 -3.50 0.74 -24.32
C TRP A 173 -2.39 1.53 -23.65
N ILE A 174 -2.22 2.81 -24.00
CA ILE A 174 -1.28 3.71 -23.32
C ILE A 174 -1.63 3.83 -21.83
N GLY A 175 -2.91 4.05 -21.50
CA GLY A 175 -3.39 4.10 -20.12
C GLY A 175 -3.10 2.81 -19.35
N LEU A 176 -3.37 1.67 -19.97
CA LEU A 176 -3.10 0.36 -19.38
C LEU A 176 -1.60 0.16 -19.09
N VAL A 177 -0.71 0.60 -19.99
CA VAL A 177 0.74 0.57 -19.75
C VAL A 177 1.12 1.41 -18.52
N PHE A 178 0.59 2.63 -18.40
CA PHE A 178 0.82 3.47 -17.22
C PHE A 178 0.28 2.84 -15.93
N GLN A 179 -0.90 2.23 -16.00
CA GLN A 179 -1.53 1.57 -14.86
C GLN A 179 -0.71 0.36 -14.39
N ILE A 180 -0.22 -0.47 -15.32
CA ILE A 180 0.69 -1.58 -15.03
C ILE A 180 2.01 -1.05 -14.44
N ALA A 181 2.56 0.02 -14.99
CA ALA A 181 3.79 0.62 -14.46
C ALA A 181 3.63 1.13 -13.02
N ILE A 182 2.52 1.78 -12.69
CA ILE A 182 2.19 2.22 -11.32
C ILE A 182 2.06 1.02 -10.39
N TYR A 183 1.32 -0.02 -10.82
CA TYR A 183 1.15 -1.25 -10.04
C TYR A 183 2.50 -1.93 -9.74
N LEU A 184 3.33 -2.14 -10.77
CA LEU A 184 4.65 -2.75 -10.61
C LEU A 184 5.56 -1.91 -9.71
N SER A 185 5.54 -0.58 -9.87
CA SER A 185 6.28 0.34 -9.00
C SER A 185 5.85 0.19 -7.54
N ALA A 186 4.54 0.11 -7.27
CA ALA A 186 4.02 -0.11 -5.92
C ALA A 186 4.51 -1.45 -5.34
N VAL A 187 4.47 -2.53 -6.13
CA VAL A 187 4.93 -3.87 -5.71
C VAL A 187 6.43 -3.91 -5.39
N PHE A 188 7.28 -3.36 -6.26
CA PHE A 188 8.73 -3.37 -6.04
C PHE A 188 9.13 -2.51 -4.84
N ASN A 189 8.57 -1.31 -4.73
CA ASN A 189 8.84 -0.44 -3.57
C ASN A 189 8.33 -1.08 -2.28
N TYR A 190 7.15 -1.72 -2.31
CA TYR A 190 6.61 -2.44 -1.17
C TYR A 190 7.56 -3.54 -0.67
N GLY A 191 8.10 -4.34 -1.61
CA GLY A 191 9.09 -5.37 -1.32
C GLY A 191 10.36 -4.78 -0.70
N TYR A 192 10.92 -3.73 -1.32
CA TYR A 192 12.11 -3.04 -0.82
C TYR A 192 11.94 -2.54 0.62
N TYR A 193 10.87 -1.80 0.91
CA TYR A 193 10.65 -1.27 2.27
C TYR A 193 10.37 -2.40 3.29
N SER A 194 9.68 -3.46 2.88
CA SER A 194 9.42 -4.63 3.73
C SER A 194 10.71 -5.35 4.12
N ASP A 195 11.62 -5.56 3.16
CA ASP A 195 12.91 -6.18 3.43
C ASP A 195 13.83 -5.26 4.25
N ASN A 196 13.77 -3.94 4.01
CA ASN A 196 14.50 -2.96 4.81
C ASN A 196 14.02 -2.94 6.28
N LEU A 197 12.70 -2.97 6.51
CA LEU A 197 12.13 -3.10 7.84
C LEU A 197 12.61 -4.37 8.55
N ARG A 198 12.57 -5.50 7.84
CA ARG A 198 13.03 -6.78 8.37
C ARG A 198 14.51 -6.74 8.73
N ALA A 199 15.36 -6.23 7.83
CA ALA A 199 16.80 -6.10 8.07
C ALA A 199 17.09 -5.19 9.27
N PHE A 200 16.38 -4.06 9.37
CA PHE A 200 16.45 -3.14 10.49
C PHE A 200 16.07 -3.84 11.80
N GLN A 201 14.92 -4.51 11.87
CA GLN A 201 14.48 -5.22 13.06
C GLN A 201 15.47 -6.30 13.49
N ILE A 202 16.00 -7.10 12.54
CA ILE A 202 17.01 -8.12 12.84
C ILE A 202 18.25 -7.49 13.47
N LYS A 203 18.79 -6.43 12.86
CA LYS A 203 20.01 -5.77 13.34
C LYS A 203 19.80 -5.22 14.75
N MET A 204 18.70 -4.50 14.99
CA MET A 204 18.42 -3.92 16.29
C MET A 204 18.21 -5.00 17.37
N LEU A 205 17.47 -6.06 17.07
CA LEU A 205 17.30 -7.17 18.00
C LEU A 205 18.62 -7.91 18.28
N GLN A 206 19.52 -8.05 17.30
CA GLN A 206 20.83 -8.67 17.53
C GLN A 206 21.77 -7.80 18.36
N THR A 207 21.67 -6.47 18.22
CA THR A 207 22.50 -5.51 18.94
C THR A 207 22.04 -5.32 20.39
N TYR A 208 20.73 -5.27 20.64
CA TYR A 208 20.17 -4.84 21.91
C TYR A 208 19.50 -5.94 22.75
N LEU A 209 19.41 -7.17 22.23
CA LEU A 209 19.19 -8.38 23.04
C LEU A 209 20.53 -9.02 23.40
#